data_AF-A0A4R2GDE3-F1
#
_entry.id   AF-A0A4R2GDE3-F1
#
_cell.length_a   1.000
_cell.length_b   1.000
_cell.length_c   1.000
_cell.angle_alpha   90.00
_cell.angle_beta   90.00
_cell.angle_gamma   90.00
#
_symmetry.space_group_name_H-M   'P 1'
#
loop_
_entity.id
_entity.type
_entity.pdbx_description
1 polymer ?
#
loop_
_entity_poly.entity_id
_entity_poly.type
_entity_poly.pdbx_seq_one_letter_code
_entity_poly.pdbx_strand_id
1 'polypeptide(L)'
;MSPSPYIERYGNLLKQETLQTLDEQIMPNTFVLEAPEPFPGFYDYYSDHPIDTKPLYLYFVLKQLYTVEQVTRATQNIRKYFQSEFNAAAGVVNIYNKEFHVIRVRHLNDYNLIPELQACYMDEGIEFRKKPGGKPAGPAVIRIKKFFILEEKHPGVYFDVTEKDHGYFTIPKYLTWKYFEDITKKIKYNWEKPMFDAAIGHFHVNFGIQDMIRIYNPKMDLEYLMEVRKMYMERINK
;
A
#
# COMPACT_ATOMS: atom_id res chain seq x y z
N MET A 1 -33.39 -4.13 -3.25
CA MET A 1 -31.96 -4.39 -3.53
C MET A 1 -31.51 -5.47 -2.57
N SER A 2 -31.03 -6.60 -3.07
CA SER A 2 -30.33 -7.58 -2.23
C SER A 2 -29.12 -6.87 -1.58
N PRO A 3 -28.81 -7.14 -0.30
CA PRO A 3 -27.61 -6.59 0.30
C PRO A 3 -26.40 -7.04 -0.53
N SER A 4 -25.53 -6.08 -0.87
CA SER A 4 -24.25 -6.39 -1.51
C SER A 4 -23.51 -7.42 -0.64
N PRO A 5 -22.93 -8.48 -1.22
CA PRO A 5 -22.11 -9.43 -0.45
C PRO A 5 -20.79 -8.78 0.03
N TYR A 6 -20.50 -7.55 -0.42
CA TYR A 6 -19.26 -6.85 -0.13
C TYR A 6 -19.41 -5.83 0.99
N ILE A 7 -18.37 -5.74 1.81
CA ILE A 7 -18.27 -4.83 2.93
C ILE A 7 -17.28 -3.73 2.56
N GLU A 8 -17.72 -2.47 2.63
CA GLU A 8 -16.83 -1.33 2.49
C GLU A 8 -16.35 -0.85 3.88
N ARG A 9 -15.05 -0.66 4.03
CA ARG A 9 -14.45 -0.17 5.28
C ARG A 9 -13.34 0.84 5.02
N TYR A 10 -13.24 1.85 5.88
CA TYR A 10 -12.09 2.75 5.93
C TYR A 10 -11.06 2.23 6.93
N GLY A 11 -9.77 2.37 6.62
CA GLY A 11 -8.70 2.01 7.53
C GLY A 11 -7.30 2.32 7.01
N ASN A 12 -6.31 1.58 7.51
CA ASN A 12 -4.94 1.72 7.06
C ASN A 12 -4.19 0.39 6.93
N LEU A 13 -3.09 0.45 6.19
CA LEU A 13 -2.06 -0.58 6.12
C LEU A 13 -0.70 0.04 6.44
N LEU A 14 0.12 -0.72 7.16
CA LEU A 14 1.51 -0.43 7.50
C LEU A 14 2.37 -1.57 6.94
N LYS A 15 3.34 -1.21 6.09
CA LYS A 15 4.28 -2.16 5.48
C LYS A 15 5.67 -1.56 5.37
N GLN A 16 6.65 -2.38 5.06
CA GLN A 16 8.00 -1.94 4.76
C GLN A 16 8.35 -2.29 3.31
N GLU A 17 8.92 -1.33 2.61
CA GLU A 17 9.43 -1.47 1.23
C GLU A 17 10.79 -0.76 1.15
N THR A 18 11.58 -1.08 0.13
CA THR A 18 12.75 -0.26 -0.22
C THR A 18 12.31 0.86 -1.15
N LEU A 19 12.57 2.10 -0.77
CA LEU A 19 12.28 3.28 -1.59
C LEU A 19 13.57 3.92 -2.09
N GLN A 20 13.48 4.58 -3.24
CA GLN A 20 14.55 5.43 -3.77
C GLN A 20 13.98 6.74 -4.30
N THR A 21 14.84 7.76 -4.37
CA THR A 21 14.47 9.06 -4.97
C THR A 21 14.41 8.93 -6.49
N LEU A 22 13.29 9.33 -7.08
CA LEU A 22 13.17 9.46 -8.54
C LEU A 22 13.70 10.84 -8.96
N ASP A 23 14.69 10.86 -9.84
CA ASP A 23 15.38 12.08 -10.27
C ASP A 23 14.88 12.62 -11.61
N GLU A 24 14.35 11.75 -12.47
CA GLU A 24 13.97 12.04 -13.86
C GLU A 24 12.47 11.95 -14.05
N GLN A 25 11.95 12.55 -15.13
CA GLN A 25 10.53 12.50 -15.50
C GLN A 25 9.59 12.98 -14.38
N ILE A 26 10.03 13.96 -13.58
CA ILE A 26 9.23 14.63 -12.55
C ILE A 26 9.16 16.14 -12.82
N MET A 27 8.16 16.82 -12.26
CA MET A 27 8.11 18.28 -12.29
C MET A 27 9.34 18.89 -11.60
N PRO A 28 9.92 19.99 -12.15
CA PRO A 28 11.01 20.70 -11.51
C PRO A 28 10.69 21.11 -10.07
N ASN A 29 11.69 21.03 -9.19
CA ASN A 29 11.57 21.38 -7.77
C ASN A 29 10.53 20.56 -6.98
N THR A 30 10.10 19.41 -7.47
CA THR A 30 9.26 18.46 -6.72
C THR A 30 10.08 17.28 -6.22
N PHE A 31 9.52 16.53 -5.25
CA PHE A 31 10.16 15.37 -4.67
C PHE A 31 9.25 14.15 -4.82
N VAL A 32 9.76 13.12 -5.50
CA VAL A 32 9.09 11.85 -5.72
C VAL A 32 9.99 10.73 -5.25
N LEU A 33 9.41 9.75 -4.57
CA LEU A 33 10.04 8.47 -4.27
C LEU A 33 9.35 7.38 -5.09
N GLU A 34 10.06 6.30 -5.36
CA GLU A 34 9.52 5.10 -6.00
C GLU A 34 9.90 3.83 -5.23
N ALA A 35 9.06 2.81 -5.32
CA ALA A 35 9.37 1.44 -4.93
C ALA A 35 9.55 0.59 -6.20
N PRO A 36 10.79 0.28 -6.62
CA PRO A 36 11.03 -0.56 -7.79
C PRO A 36 10.61 -2.01 -7.55
N GLU A 37 10.62 -2.46 -6.29
CA GLU A 37 10.22 -3.80 -5.86
C GLU A 37 9.22 -3.70 -4.70
N PRO A 38 7.93 -3.40 -4.96
CA PRO A 38 6.94 -3.19 -3.90
C PRO A 38 6.55 -4.48 -3.16
N PHE A 39 6.86 -5.65 -3.73
CA PHE A 39 6.64 -6.98 -3.13
C PHE A 39 7.91 -7.84 -3.26
N PRO A 40 8.85 -7.73 -2.30
CA PRO A 40 10.12 -8.45 -2.35
C PRO A 40 9.93 -9.97 -2.44
N GLY A 41 10.67 -10.62 -3.34
CA GLY A 41 10.62 -12.07 -3.56
C GLY A 41 9.60 -12.56 -4.58
N PHE A 42 8.88 -11.65 -5.26
CA PHE A 42 7.96 -11.95 -6.37
C PHE A 42 8.50 -11.43 -7.71
N TYR A 43 9.78 -11.69 -7.99
CA TYR A 43 10.46 -11.22 -9.21
C TYR A 43 9.75 -11.67 -10.50
N ASP A 44 9.28 -12.93 -10.51
CA ASP A 44 8.69 -13.53 -11.71
C ASP A 44 7.32 -12.96 -12.11
N TYR A 45 6.58 -12.38 -11.15
CA TYR A 45 5.25 -11.78 -11.42
C TYR A 45 5.35 -10.51 -12.27
N TYR A 46 6.51 -9.85 -12.26
CA TYR A 46 6.76 -8.63 -13.03
C TYR A 46 7.62 -8.87 -14.29
N SER A 47 8.07 -10.12 -14.53
CA SER A 47 9.08 -10.43 -15.56
C SER A 47 8.59 -11.21 -16.78
N ASP A 48 7.32 -11.65 -16.81
CA ASP A 48 6.76 -12.38 -17.96
C ASP A 48 6.57 -11.50 -19.21
N HIS A 49 6.80 -10.19 -19.08
CA HIS A 49 6.88 -9.23 -20.17
C HIS A 49 8.21 -8.47 -20.08
N PRO A 50 8.84 -8.08 -21.20
CA PRO A 50 10.12 -7.35 -21.18
C PRO A 50 10.00 -6.21 -20.19
N ILE A 51 10.93 -6.15 -19.21
CA ILE A 51 10.99 -5.20 -18.07
C ILE A 51 10.31 -3.90 -18.47
N ASP A 52 9.01 -3.82 -18.20
CA ASP A 52 8.18 -2.77 -18.76
C ASP A 52 8.60 -1.51 -17.99
N THR A 53 9.03 -0.47 -18.71
CA THR A 53 9.58 0.79 -18.18
C THR A 53 8.48 1.65 -17.54
N LYS A 54 7.71 1.06 -16.62
CA LYS A 54 6.50 1.63 -16.05
C LYS A 54 6.65 1.75 -14.53
N PRO A 55 6.13 2.83 -13.94
CA PRO A 55 6.19 3.00 -12.50
C PRO A 55 5.19 2.07 -11.80
N LEU A 56 5.70 1.22 -10.90
CA LEU A 56 4.83 0.36 -10.09
C LEU A 56 4.15 1.19 -8.99
N TYR A 57 4.96 1.73 -8.08
CA TYR A 57 4.53 2.39 -6.85
C TYR A 57 5.32 3.70 -6.73
N LEU A 58 4.63 4.83 -6.91
CA LEU A 58 5.19 6.16 -6.75
C LEU A 58 4.67 6.80 -5.47
N TYR A 59 5.45 7.72 -4.92
CA TYR A 59 5.12 8.45 -3.70
C TYR A 59 5.43 9.93 -3.94
N PHE A 60 4.39 10.70 -4.27
CA PHE A 60 4.53 12.14 -4.43
C PHE A 60 4.64 12.78 -3.06
N VAL A 61 5.78 13.41 -2.76
CA VAL A 61 6.05 13.95 -1.43
C VAL A 61 5.43 15.34 -1.30
N LEU A 62 4.61 15.52 -0.27
CA LEU A 62 3.79 16.69 -0.06
C LEU A 62 4.46 17.67 0.88
N LYS A 63 4.21 18.96 0.66
CA LYS A 63 4.73 20.06 1.50
C LYS A 63 4.11 20.04 2.90
N GLN A 64 2.89 19.54 3.02
CA GLN A 64 2.13 19.45 4.26
C GLN A 64 1.28 18.17 4.27
N LEU A 65 0.75 17.82 5.45
CA LEU A 65 -0.20 16.73 5.58
C LEU A 65 -1.57 17.14 5.02
N TYR A 66 -2.02 16.46 3.98
CA TYR A 66 -3.40 16.56 3.50
C TYR A 66 -4.26 15.46 4.13
N THR A 67 -5.52 15.79 4.39
CA THR A 67 -6.53 14.84 4.86
C THR A 67 -6.86 13.81 3.78
N VAL A 68 -7.46 12.69 4.18
CA VAL A 68 -7.89 11.67 3.21
C VAL A 68 -8.92 12.27 2.27
N GLU A 69 -9.84 13.07 2.80
CA GLU A 69 -10.92 13.72 2.07
C GLU A 69 -10.38 14.70 1.01
N GLN A 70 -9.33 15.47 1.34
CA GLN A 70 -8.68 16.36 0.37
C GLN A 70 -8.06 15.56 -0.79
N VAL A 71 -7.28 14.52 -0.47
CA VAL A 71 -6.62 13.69 -1.51
C VAL A 71 -7.66 12.93 -2.32
N THR A 72 -8.68 12.36 -1.70
CA THR A 72 -9.76 11.62 -2.37
C THR A 72 -10.57 12.53 -3.29
N ARG A 73 -10.94 13.74 -2.85
CA ARG A 73 -11.67 14.69 -3.70
C ARG A 73 -10.84 15.12 -4.91
N ALA A 74 -9.57 15.48 -4.70
CA ALA A 74 -8.66 15.81 -5.79
C ALA A 74 -8.54 14.64 -6.77
N THR A 75 -8.29 13.42 -6.27
CA THR A 75 -8.19 12.21 -7.10
C THR A 75 -9.45 11.96 -7.93
N GLN A 76 -10.63 12.12 -7.32
CA GLN A 76 -11.91 11.94 -8.01
C GLN A 76 -12.14 12.98 -9.11
N ASN A 77 -11.70 14.22 -8.90
CA ASN A 77 -11.79 15.26 -9.92
C ASN A 77 -10.80 15.01 -11.06
N ILE A 78 -9.54 14.73 -10.75
CA ILE A 78 -8.47 14.44 -11.73
C ILE A 78 -8.88 13.32 -12.69
N ARG A 79 -9.48 12.25 -12.16
CA ARG A 79 -9.97 11.11 -12.97
C ARG A 79 -10.99 11.48 -14.05
N LYS A 80 -11.64 12.64 -13.97
CA LYS A 80 -12.61 13.07 -14.98
C LYS A 80 -11.95 13.61 -16.24
N TYR A 81 -10.69 14.03 -16.17
CA TYR A 81 -10.01 14.72 -17.26
C TYR A 81 -8.60 14.20 -17.56
N PHE A 82 -7.95 13.52 -16.61
CA PHE A 82 -6.67 12.86 -16.83
C PHE A 82 -6.87 11.59 -17.68
N GLN A 83 -6.10 11.45 -18.76
CA GLN A 83 -6.39 10.48 -19.82
C GLN A 83 -5.94 9.04 -19.51
N SER A 84 -5.16 8.82 -18.46
CA SER A 84 -4.60 7.52 -18.09
C SER A 84 -5.16 7.02 -16.76
N GLU A 85 -5.18 5.71 -16.57
CA GLU A 85 -5.60 5.12 -15.31
C GLU A 85 -4.55 5.38 -14.21
N PHE A 86 -5.05 5.63 -13.00
CA PHE A 86 -4.22 5.66 -11.80
C PHE A 86 -5.07 5.45 -10.54
N ASN A 87 -4.44 4.90 -9.52
CA ASN A 87 -4.97 4.84 -8.15
C ASN A 87 -4.10 5.67 -7.23
N ALA A 88 -4.74 6.45 -6.36
CA ALA A 88 -4.04 7.30 -5.40
C ALA A 88 -4.57 7.08 -3.98
N ALA A 89 -3.67 7.12 -3.00
CA ALA A 89 -4.01 7.01 -1.60
C ALA A 89 -3.11 7.92 -0.75
N ALA A 90 -3.71 8.62 0.21
CA ALA A 90 -2.96 9.42 1.17
C ALA A 90 -2.13 8.51 2.09
N GLY A 91 -0.91 8.94 2.40
CA GLY A 91 -0.03 8.13 3.22
C GLY A 91 1.08 8.93 3.90
N VAL A 92 1.85 8.18 4.69
CA VAL A 92 3.05 8.67 5.37
C VAL A 92 4.16 7.64 5.15
N VAL A 93 5.34 8.13 4.78
CA VAL A 93 6.54 7.34 4.54
C VAL A 93 7.59 7.76 5.57
N ASN A 94 8.15 6.79 6.28
CA ASN A 94 9.27 7.00 7.20
C ASN A 94 10.52 6.33 6.64
N ILE A 95 11.53 7.12 6.27
CA ILE A 95 12.85 6.63 5.85
C ILE A 95 13.85 7.09 6.91
N TYR A 96 14.50 6.15 7.59
CA TYR A 96 15.33 6.43 8.77
C TYR A 96 14.55 7.28 9.81
N ASN A 97 15.08 8.46 10.17
CA ASN A 97 14.45 9.38 11.12
C ASN A 97 13.68 10.53 10.43
N LYS A 98 13.29 10.35 9.16
CA LYS A 98 12.57 11.38 8.38
C LYS A 98 11.19 10.88 8.00
N GLU A 99 10.18 11.68 8.36
CA GLU A 99 8.81 11.48 7.95
C GLU A 99 8.48 12.34 6.70
N PHE A 100 7.77 11.73 5.77
CA PHE A 100 7.29 12.35 4.54
C PHE A 100 5.78 12.08 4.41
N HIS A 101 4.99 13.15 4.28
CA HIS A 101 3.59 13.03 3.87
C HIS A 101 3.55 12.80 2.36
N VAL A 102 2.74 11.85 1.91
CA VAL A 102 2.75 11.42 0.51
C VAL A 102 1.37 11.17 -0.04
N ILE A 103 1.23 11.28 -1.36
CA ILE A 103 0.21 10.57 -2.13
C ILE A 103 0.91 9.38 -2.77
N ARG A 104 0.52 8.16 -2.41
CA ARG A 104 0.97 6.95 -3.11
C ARG A 104 0.16 6.79 -4.39
N VAL A 105 0.82 6.73 -5.53
CA VAL A 105 0.23 6.50 -6.86
C VAL A 105 0.60 5.10 -7.37
N ARG A 106 -0.37 4.41 -7.99
CA ARG A 106 -0.23 3.08 -8.61
C ARG A 106 -0.99 3.01 -9.94
N HIS A 107 -0.65 2.02 -10.76
CA HIS A 107 -1.23 1.75 -12.09
C HIS A 107 -1.01 2.87 -13.11
N LEU A 108 -0.03 3.74 -12.86
CA LEU A 108 0.38 4.70 -13.87
C LEU A 108 1.21 3.95 -14.91
N ASN A 109 0.81 4.00 -16.18
CA ASN A 109 1.37 3.14 -17.21
C ASN A 109 2.65 3.67 -17.87
N ASP A 110 3.10 4.88 -17.53
CA ASP A 110 4.29 5.52 -18.10
C ASP A 110 4.85 6.57 -17.12
N TYR A 111 6.18 6.60 -16.94
CA TYR A 111 6.85 7.64 -16.16
C TYR A 111 6.67 9.04 -16.75
N ASN A 112 6.52 9.17 -18.07
CA ASN A 112 6.31 10.47 -18.72
C ASN A 112 4.99 11.14 -18.29
N LEU A 113 4.06 10.40 -17.70
CA LEU A 113 2.79 10.92 -17.18
C LEU A 113 2.92 11.51 -15.77
N ILE A 114 4.05 11.29 -15.09
CA ILE A 114 4.25 11.78 -13.72
C ILE A 114 4.17 13.31 -13.65
N PRO A 115 4.83 14.10 -14.51
CA PRO A 115 4.78 15.55 -14.41
C PRO A 115 3.37 16.09 -14.67
N GLU A 116 2.64 15.50 -15.62
CA GLU A 116 1.25 15.86 -15.90
C GLU A 116 0.36 15.57 -14.69
N LEU A 117 0.45 14.38 -14.11
CA LEU A 117 -0.34 14.03 -12.93
C LEU A 117 0.00 14.91 -11.72
N GLN A 118 1.28 15.26 -11.54
CA GLN A 118 1.68 16.24 -10.54
C GLN A 118 1.02 17.61 -10.79
N ALA A 119 1.03 18.10 -12.03
CA ALA A 119 0.36 19.35 -12.38
C ALA A 119 -1.15 19.30 -12.07
N CYS A 120 -1.83 18.20 -12.41
CA CYS A 120 -3.24 18.01 -12.07
C CYS A 120 -3.51 18.10 -10.56
N TYR A 121 -2.64 17.53 -9.73
CA TYR A 121 -2.76 17.66 -8.27
C TYR A 121 -2.51 19.08 -7.78
N MET A 122 -1.59 19.82 -8.40
CA MET A 122 -1.37 21.23 -8.08
C MET A 122 -2.58 22.09 -8.43
N ASP A 123 -3.25 21.82 -9.55
CA ASP A 123 -4.49 22.49 -9.95
C ASP A 123 -5.65 22.23 -8.95
N GLU A 124 -5.66 21.04 -8.33
CA GLU A 124 -6.57 20.71 -7.22
C GLU A 124 -6.11 21.25 -5.84
N GLY A 125 -5.05 22.07 -5.81
CA GLY A 125 -4.55 22.75 -4.61
C GLY A 125 -3.62 21.92 -3.72
N ILE A 126 -3.05 20.82 -4.24
CA ILE A 126 -2.04 20.01 -3.54
C ILE A 126 -0.64 20.55 -3.80
N GLU A 127 0.04 20.98 -2.74
CA GLU A 127 1.42 21.45 -2.81
C GLU A 127 2.45 20.33 -2.58
N PHE A 128 3.44 20.21 -3.48
CA PHE A 128 4.56 19.29 -3.34
C PHE A 128 5.73 19.87 -2.54
N ARG A 129 6.42 18.97 -1.83
CA ARG A 129 7.66 19.29 -1.13
C ARG A 129 8.78 19.48 -2.14
N LYS A 130 9.64 20.47 -1.87
CA LYS A 130 10.88 20.64 -2.63
C LYS A 130 11.82 19.47 -2.39
N LYS A 131 12.48 19.02 -3.46
CA LYS A 131 13.53 18.01 -3.41
C LYS A 131 14.62 18.42 -2.41
N PRO A 132 14.98 17.58 -1.44
CA PRO A 132 16.12 17.87 -0.58
C PRO A 132 17.43 17.80 -1.39
N GLY A 133 18.49 18.44 -0.90
CA GLY A 133 19.80 18.36 -1.55
C GLY A 133 20.42 16.95 -1.53
N GLY A 134 19.98 16.09 -0.60
CA GLY A 134 20.33 14.66 -0.60
C GLY A 134 19.33 13.81 -1.39
N LYS A 135 19.67 12.55 -1.63
CA LYS A 135 18.78 11.55 -2.27
C LYS A 135 18.35 10.49 -1.25
N PRO A 136 17.24 10.70 -0.50
CA PRO A 136 16.72 9.68 0.39
C PRO A 136 16.45 8.37 -0.35
N ALA A 137 17.02 7.28 0.16
CA ALA A 137 16.80 5.94 -0.33
C ALA A 137 17.01 4.95 0.83
N GLY A 138 16.42 3.76 0.74
CA GLY A 138 16.57 2.69 1.70
C GLY A 138 15.24 2.14 2.22
N PRO A 139 15.29 1.28 3.26
CA PRO A 139 14.10 0.71 3.87
C PRO A 139 13.19 1.81 4.43
N ALA A 140 11.93 1.74 4.08
CA ALA A 140 10.91 2.71 4.46
C ALA A 140 9.72 2.01 5.10
N VAL A 141 9.24 2.55 6.23
CA VAL A 141 7.97 2.13 6.85
C VAL A 141 6.86 3.03 6.31
N ILE A 142 5.89 2.43 5.64
CA ILE A 142 4.89 3.11 4.82
C ILE A 142 3.51 2.83 5.41
N ARG A 143 2.81 3.91 5.80
CA ARG A 143 1.43 3.86 6.25
C ARG A 143 0.52 4.45 5.17
N ILE A 144 -0.38 3.63 4.62
CA ILE A 144 -1.36 4.06 3.62
C ILE A 144 -2.75 4.04 4.24
N LYS A 145 -3.49 5.14 4.07
CA LYS A 145 -4.92 5.21 4.40
C LYS A 145 -5.70 4.78 3.16
N LYS A 146 -6.57 3.77 3.28
CA LYS A 146 -7.37 3.27 2.15
C LYS A 146 -8.77 2.88 2.58
N PHE A 147 -9.65 2.91 1.59
CA PHE A 147 -10.92 2.21 1.64
C PHE A 147 -10.71 0.78 1.12
N PHE A 148 -11.34 -0.18 1.79
CA PHE A 148 -11.32 -1.60 1.46
C PHE A 148 -12.71 -1.98 0.97
N ILE A 149 -12.76 -2.74 -0.11
CA ILE A 149 -13.98 -3.43 -0.55
C ILE A 149 -13.69 -4.92 -0.34
N LEU A 150 -14.35 -5.51 0.65
CA LEU A 150 -14.01 -6.82 1.18
C LEU A 150 -15.13 -7.82 0.95
N GLU A 151 -14.76 -9.04 0.59
CA GLU A 151 -15.65 -10.19 0.63
C GLU A 151 -15.24 -11.11 1.79
N GLU A 152 -16.14 -11.35 2.74
CA GLU A 152 -15.88 -12.28 3.85
C GLU A 152 -16.12 -13.71 3.39
N LYS A 153 -15.06 -14.52 3.30
CA LYS A 153 -15.13 -15.93 2.88
C LYS A 153 -15.21 -16.90 4.04
N HIS A 154 -14.77 -16.46 5.21
CA HIS A 154 -14.85 -17.19 6.48
C HIS A 154 -14.86 -16.14 7.61
N PRO A 155 -15.51 -16.38 8.77
CA PRO A 155 -15.51 -15.44 9.88
C PRO A 155 -14.12 -14.87 10.20
N GLY A 156 -13.99 -13.54 10.07
CA GLY A 156 -12.76 -12.78 10.29
C GLY A 156 -11.70 -12.94 9.19
N VAL A 157 -12.06 -13.46 8.02
CA VAL A 157 -11.17 -13.70 6.87
C VAL A 157 -11.80 -13.14 5.61
N TYR A 158 -11.07 -12.22 4.98
CA TYR A 158 -11.58 -11.39 3.89
C TYR A 158 -10.65 -11.44 2.68
N PHE A 159 -11.23 -11.22 1.50
CA PHE A 159 -10.51 -11.00 0.26
C PHE A 159 -10.79 -9.60 -0.27
N ASP A 160 -9.79 -8.93 -0.82
CA ASP A 160 -10.00 -7.65 -1.51
C ASP A 160 -10.74 -7.91 -2.83
N VAL A 161 -11.84 -7.20 -3.06
CA VAL A 161 -12.61 -7.28 -4.30
C VAL A 161 -11.86 -6.56 -5.44
N THR A 162 -11.07 -5.54 -5.12
CA THR A 162 -10.30 -4.76 -6.09
C THR A 162 -8.92 -5.34 -6.36
N GLU A 163 -8.27 -5.85 -5.31
CA GLU A 163 -6.90 -6.39 -5.35
C GLU A 163 -6.91 -7.90 -5.09
N LYS A 164 -7.28 -8.70 -6.10
CA LYS A 164 -7.59 -10.14 -5.94
C LYS A 164 -6.50 -10.99 -5.27
N ASP A 165 -5.25 -10.56 -5.39
CA ASP A 165 -4.08 -11.23 -4.79
C ASP A 165 -3.89 -10.91 -3.30
N HIS A 166 -4.82 -10.15 -2.70
CA HIS A 166 -4.76 -9.70 -1.30
C HIS A 166 -5.83 -10.38 -0.44
N GLY A 167 -5.35 -11.12 0.55
CA GLY A 167 -6.15 -11.69 1.62
C GLY A 167 -5.94 -10.96 2.94
N TYR A 168 -6.94 -10.93 3.80
CA TYR A 168 -6.88 -10.33 5.13
C TYR A 168 -7.44 -11.28 6.18
N PHE A 169 -6.89 -11.24 7.38
CA PHE A 169 -7.52 -11.86 8.55
C PHE A 169 -7.40 -10.97 9.78
N THR A 170 -8.46 -10.96 10.59
CA THR A 170 -8.52 -10.18 11.83
C THR A 170 -7.64 -10.80 12.90
N ILE A 171 -7.04 -9.96 13.76
CA ILE A 171 -6.26 -10.38 14.92
C ILE A 171 -6.88 -9.83 16.22
N PRO A 172 -6.70 -10.52 17.36
CA PRO A 172 -7.40 -10.17 18.60
C PRO A 172 -6.78 -8.99 19.36
N LYS A 173 -5.56 -8.55 18.99
CA LYS A 173 -4.85 -7.46 19.65
C LYS A 173 -3.95 -6.72 18.66
N TYR A 174 -3.73 -5.45 18.94
CA TYR A 174 -2.75 -4.61 18.26
C TYR A 174 -1.34 -5.20 18.41
N LEU A 175 -0.58 -5.22 17.31
CA LEU A 175 0.84 -5.58 17.32
C LEU A 175 1.70 -4.36 17.00
N THR A 176 2.78 -4.19 17.75
CA THR A 176 3.82 -3.22 17.36
C THR A 176 4.50 -3.68 16.07
N TRP A 177 5.03 -2.74 15.29
CA TRP A 177 5.73 -3.06 14.04
C TRP A 177 6.86 -4.08 14.25
N LYS A 178 7.69 -3.88 15.27
CA LYS A 178 8.80 -4.78 15.61
C LYS A 178 8.32 -6.20 15.91
N TYR A 179 7.26 -6.34 16.71
CA TYR A 179 6.71 -7.65 17.04
C TYR A 179 6.09 -8.35 15.82
N PHE A 180 5.35 -7.60 14.98
CA PHE A 180 4.83 -8.10 13.71
C PHE A 180 5.95 -8.57 12.77
N GLU A 181 7.02 -7.78 12.63
CA GLU A 181 8.17 -8.12 11.79
C GLU A 181 8.85 -9.41 12.27
N ASP A 182 9.09 -9.54 13.59
CA ASP A 182 9.70 -10.72 14.20
C ASP A 182 8.85 -11.98 14.01
N ILE A 183 7.52 -11.87 14.16
CA ILE A 183 6.59 -12.97 13.89
C ILE A 183 6.66 -13.37 12.41
N THR A 184 6.58 -12.39 11.51
CA THR A 184 6.58 -12.61 10.06
C THR A 184 7.84 -13.35 9.62
N LYS A 185 9.01 -12.90 10.09
CA LYS A 185 10.30 -13.56 9.84
C LYS A 185 10.28 -15.02 10.32
N LYS A 186 9.85 -15.26 11.56
CA LYS A 186 9.76 -16.63 12.13
C LYS A 186 8.77 -17.54 11.40
N ILE A 187 7.71 -17.00 10.81
CA ILE A 187 6.78 -17.79 9.99
C ILE A 187 7.47 -18.17 8.68
N LYS A 188 8.07 -17.19 7.98
CA LYS A 188 8.76 -17.42 6.72
C LYS A 188 9.92 -18.42 6.82
N TYR A 189 10.68 -18.41 7.93
CA TYR A 189 11.78 -19.36 8.11
C TYR A 189 11.34 -20.79 8.41
N ASN A 190 10.18 -20.98 9.02
CA ASN A 190 9.76 -22.28 9.56
C ASN A 190 8.62 -22.94 8.79
N TRP A 191 8.23 -22.39 7.64
CA TRP A 191 7.07 -22.84 6.89
C TRP A 191 7.44 -23.20 5.45
N GLU A 192 6.83 -24.25 4.93
CA GLU A 192 7.14 -24.84 3.63
C GLU A 192 6.65 -23.99 2.44
N LYS A 193 5.69 -23.07 2.66
CA LYS A 193 5.14 -22.18 1.63
C LYS A 193 5.41 -20.68 1.91
N PRO A 194 6.66 -20.25 2.16
CA PRO A 194 6.97 -18.93 2.74
C PRO A 194 6.80 -17.73 1.78
N MET A 195 6.40 -18.00 0.54
CA MET A 195 6.28 -17.01 -0.53
C MET A 195 5.03 -16.15 -0.33
N PHE A 196 5.12 -15.13 0.51
CA PHE A 196 4.09 -14.10 0.69
C PHE A 196 4.69 -12.76 1.11
N ASP A 197 4.00 -11.67 0.82
CA ASP A 197 4.27 -10.37 1.45
C ASP A 197 3.21 -10.09 2.52
N ALA A 198 3.60 -9.48 3.65
CA ALA A 198 2.71 -9.24 4.78
C ALA A 198 2.74 -7.79 5.25
N ALA A 199 1.57 -7.28 5.60
CA ALA A 199 1.38 -5.94 6.14
C ALA A 199 0.43 -6.03 7.33
N ILE A 200 0.63 -5.16 8.32
CA ILE A 200 -0.30 -5.03 9.43
C ILE A 200 -1.20 -3.82 9.19
N GLY A 201 -2.45 -3.89 9.62
CA GLY A 201 -3.37 -2.78 9.44
C GLY A 201 -4.59 -2.90 10.32
N HIS A 202 -5.55 -2.05 10.06
CA HIS A 202 -6.85 -2.11 10.70
C HIS A 202 -7.91 -1.47 9.82
N PHE A 203 -9.17 -1.76 10.14
CA PHE A 203 -10.30 -0.99 9.64
C PHE A 203 -11.21 -0.54 10.79
N HIS A 204 -11.91 0.57 10.55
CA HIS A 204 -12.92 1.10 11.46
C HIS A 204 -14.23 0.32 11.33
N VAL A 205 -14.75 -0.16 12.45
CA VAL A 205 -16.02 -0.90 12.52
C VAL A 205 -16.71 -0.64 13.84
N ASN A 206 -18.02 -0.36 13.81
CA ASN A 206 -18.86 -0.16 15.00
C ASN A 206 -18.27 0.82 16.03
N PHE A 207 -17.83 2.00 15.59
CA PHE A 207 -17.15 3.01 16.42
C PHE A 207 -15.81 2.56 17.06
N GLY A 208 -15.30 1.39 16.69
CA GLY A 208 -14.03 0.84 17.14
C GLY A 208 -13.06 0.55 15.99
N ILE A 209 -11.98 -0.14 16.34
CA ILE A 209 -10.91 -0.57 15.43
C ILE A 209 -10.85 -2.09 15.47
N GLN A 210 -10.81 -2.71 14.29
CA GLN A 210 -10.50 -4.12 14.13
C GLN A 210 -9.13 -4.25 13.49
N ASP A 211 -8.15 -4.71 14.26
CA ASP A 211 -6.81 -5.01 13.77
C ASP A 211 -6.83 -6.23 12.84
N MET A 212 -5.96 -6.22 11.83
CA MET A 212 -5.84 -7.26 10.83
C MET A 212 -4.42 -7.37 10.28
N ILE A 213 -4.14 -8.49 9.62
CA ILE A 213 -2.95 -8.71 8.81
C ILE A 213 -3.40 -8.93 7.38
N ARG A 214 -2.77 -8.23 6.44
CA ARG A 214 -2.90 -8.45 4.99
C ARG A 214 -1.77 -9.35 4.53
N ILE A 215 -2.10 -10.40 3.80
CA ILE A 215 -1.18 -11.26 3.07
C ILE A 215 -1.37 -11.00 1.57
N TYR A 216 -0.27 -10.92 0.84
CA TYR A 216 -0.24 -10.89 -0.62
C TYR A 216 0.44 -12.15 -1.14
N ASN A 217 -0.20 -12.78 -2.13
CA ASN A 217 0.33 -13.88 -2.92
C ASN A 217 -0.42 -13.93 -4.28
N PRO A 218 0.26 -14.01 -5.44
CA PRO A 218 -0.39 -14.15 -6.74
C PRO A 218 -1.30 -15.38 -6.90
N LYS A 219 -1.07 -16.41 -6.08
CA LYS A 219 -1.86 -17.64 -6.00
C LYS A 219 -2.68 -17.66 -4.70
N MET A 220 -3.13 -16.49 -4.24
CA MET A 220 -3.91 -16.38 -3.01
C MET A 220 -5.23 -17.15 -3.15
N ASP A 221 -5.47 -18.05 -2.20
CA ASP A 221 -6.77 -18.71 -2.00
C ASP A 221 -7.09 -18.82 -0.51
N LEU A 222 -8.30 -19.32 -0.20
CA LEU A 222 -8.78 -19.43 1.17
C LEU A 222 -7.94 -20.40 2.00
N GLU A 223 -7.49 -21.50 1.42
CA GLU A 223 -6.69 -22.52 2.11
C GLU A 223 -5.34 -21.93 2.53
N TYR A 224 -4.64 -21.30 1.60
CA TYR A 224 -3.37 -20.61 1.83
C TYR A 224 -3.50 -19.54 2.92
N LEU A 225 -4.51 -18.68 2.83
CA LEU A 225 -4.73 -17.62 3.81
C LEU A 225 -5.03 -18.17 5.21
N MET A 226 -5.78 -19.28 5.29
CA MET A 226 -6.09 -19.95 6.55
C MET A 226 -4.86 -20.62 7.17
N GLU A 227 -3.99 -21.23 6.38
CA GLU A 227 -2.70 -21.76 6.84
C GLU A 227 -1.82 -20.64 7.42
N VAL A 228 -1.68 -19.51 6.70
CA VAL A 228 -0.92 -18.35 7.20
C VAL A 228 -1.54 -17.80 8.49
N ARG A 229 -2.86 -17.63 8.52
CA ARG A 229 -3.59 -17.15 9.71
C ARG A 229 -3.30 -18.02 10.93
N LYS A 230 -3.35 -19.35 10.78
CA LYS A 230 -3.03 -20.29 11.86
C LYS A 230 -1.63 -20.02 12.43
N MET A 231 -0.64 -19.88 11.56
CA MET A 231 0.75 -19.63 11.96
C MET A 231 0.96 -18.32 12.73
N TYR A 232 0.23 -17.26 12.35
CA TYR A 232 0.21 -16.00 13.09
C TYR A 232 -0.49 -16.15 14.45
N MET A 233 -1.68 -16.75 14.48
CA MET A 233 -2.47 -16.90 15.72
C MET A 233 -1.72 -17.71 16.78
N GLU A 234 -1.02 -18.78 16.40
CA GLU A 234 -0.18 -19.58 17.31
C GLU A 234 0.96 -18.78 17.95
N ARG A 235 1.41 -17.70 17.30
CA ARG A 235 2.51 -16.84 17.79
C ARG A 235 2.00 -15.62 18.53
N ILE A 236 0.84 -15.09 18.14
CA ILE A 236 0.18 -13.94 18.79
C ILE A 236 -0.40 -14.34 20.15
N ASN A 237 -0.91 -15.57 20.28
CA ASN A 237 -1.54 -16.06 21.52
C ASN A 237 -0.55 -16.68 22.52
N LYS A 238 0.74 -16.73 22.19
CA LYS A 238 1.82 -17.00 23.14
C LYS A 238 2.20 -15.72 23.87
#